data_AF-A0A8B8NCS9-F1
#
_entry.id   AF-A0A8B8NCS9-F1
#
_cell.length_a   1.000
_cell.length_b   1.000
_cell.length_c   1.000
_cell.angle_alpha   90.00
_cell.angle_beta   90.00
_cell.angle_gamma   90.00
#
_symmetry.space_group_name_H-M   'P 1'
#
loop_
_entity.id
_entity.type
_entity.pdbx_description
1 polymer ?
#
loop_
_entity_poly.entity_id
_entity_poly.type
_entity_poly.pdbx_seq_one_letter_code
_entity_poly.pdbx_strand_id
1 'polypeptide(L)'
;MSEMRSIITRATSKSLVLVDEICRGTETAKGTCIAGSIVETLDRIGCLGIISTHLHGIFSLPLNTKNTVHKAMGTTYVDGQTKPTWKLIDGICQESLAFETAKKEGIPETIIQRAEDLYMQHKKEAFCGMDGFKGNNLSALIVKGSDKAHPQLSRIGADTLHHEIESTKQTEALQQDVKKAVMTIFQKKLMELQKLKNPLEVPELHCVSVAAREQPPPSAIGASVVYVMFRPDNRIYVGETDDLEGRIRAHRSKDGMQNTSFIYFVVLGKSMACQLETLLINQLPNQGFRLTNVADGRHRNFGSATLHAGNIVVL
;
A
#
# COMPACT_ATOMS: atom_id res chain seq x y z
N MET A 1 5.94 8.57 13.88
CA MET A 1 6.62 9.68 14.59
C MET A 1 7.96 9.31 15.22
N SER A 2 8.15 8.13 15.81
CA SER A 2 9.46 7.69 16.36
C SER A 2 10.60 7.77 15.33
N GLU A 3 10.36 7.25 14.12
CA GLU A 3 11.39 7.22 13.06
C GLU A 3 11.75 8.63 12.61
N MET A 4 10.75 9.50 12.47
CA MET A 4 10.97 10.90 12.13
C MET A 4 11.78 11.65 13.19
N ARG A 5 11.51 11.40 14.48
CA ARG A 5 12.35 11.90 15.58
C ARG A 5 13.80 11.40 15.43
N SER A 6 14.00 10.11 15.14
CA SER A 6 15.32 9.50 14.95
C SER A 6 16.09 10.14 13.80
N ILE A 7 15.42 10.42 12.68
CA ILE A 7 16.00 11.13 11.52
C ILE A 7 16.42 12.54 11.94
N ILE A 8 15.50 13.34 12.48
CA ILE A 8 15.76 14.76 12.80
C ILE A 8 16.86 14.92 13.87
N THR A 9 16.94 14.03 14.86
CA THR A 9 17.97 14.11 15.91
C THR A 9 19.34 13.57 15.52
N ARG A 10 19.47 12.91 14.35
CA ARG A 10 20.71 12.27 13.89
C ARG A 10 21.19 12.74 12.51
N ALA A 11 20.34 13.43 11.75
CA ALA A 11 20.71 13.96 10.45
C ALA A 11 21.82 15.01 10.59
N THR A 12 22.73 14.98 9.62
CA THR A 12 23.84 15.93 9.47
C THR A 12 23.89 16.39 8.02
N SER A 13 24.69 17.41 7.71
CA SER A 13 24.91 17.84 6.32
C SER A 13 25.52 16.78 5.40
N LYS A 14 26.01 15.65 5.94
CA LYS A 14 26.50 14.49 5.18
C LYS A 14 25.48 13.35 5.05
N SER A 15 24.27 13.53 5.60
CA SER A 15 23.20 12.53 5.56
C SER A 15 22.40 12.64 4.27
N LEU A 16 22.00 11.48 3.72
CA LEU A 16 20.90 11.35 2.76
C LEU A 16 19.63 10.95 3.53
N VAL A 17 18.59 11.76 3.44
CA VAL A 17 17.30 11.53 4.07
C VAL A 17 16.26 11.18 3.01
N LEU A 18 15.65 10.00 3.13
CA LEU A 18 14.55 9.56 2.26
C LEU A 18 13.30 9.38 3.13
N VAL A 19 12.22 10.09 2.80
CA VAL A 19 10.94 10.01 3.51
C VAL A 19 9.85 9.72 2.48
N ASP A 20 9.04 8.70 2.76
CA ASP A 20 7.88 8.35 1.95
C ASP A 20 6.59 8.63 2.74
N GLU A 21 5.61 9.29 2.09
CA GLU A 21 4.32 9.75 2.65
C GLU A 21 4.43 10.37 4.06
N ILE A 22 5.12 11.51 4.17
CA ILE A 22 5.33 12.19 5.45
C ILE A 22 4.00 12.49 6.19
N CYS A 23 3.99 12.24 7.51
CA CYS A 23 2.88 12.55 8.42
C CYS A 23 1.51 11.90 8.09
N ARG A 24 1.49 10.78 7.34
CA ARG A 24 0.30 9.93 7.16
C ARG A 24 -0.31 9.47 8.50
N GLY A 25 -1.64 9.41 8.58
CA GLY A 25 -2.39 8.85 9.72
C GLY A 25 -2.77 9.84 10.82
N THR A 26 -2.79 11.13 10.53
CA THR A 26 -3.32 12.18 11.42
C THR A 26 -4.19 13.15 10.63
N GLU A 27 -4.78 14.14 11.31
CA GLU A 27 -5.56 15.22 10.69
C GLU A 27 -4.71 15.98 9.66
N THR A 28 -5.19 16.06 8.41
CA THR A 28 -4.43 16.60 7.27
C THR A 28 -3.83 17.99 7.53
N ALA A 29 -4.58 18.90 8.16
CA ALA A 29 -4.10 20.25 8.46
C ALA A 29 -2.90 20.23 9.43
N LYS A 30 -3.03 19.52 10.56
CA LYS A 30 -1.93 19.35 11.54
C LYS A 30 -0.75 18.59 10.93
N GLY A 31 -1.01 17.53 10.17
CA GLY A 31 0.01 16.77 9.44
C GLY A 31 0.81 17.65 8.48
N THR A 32 0.13 18.55 7.75
CA THR A 32 0.75 19.51 6.83
C THR A 32 1.69 20.47 7.56
N CYS A 33 1.24 21.08 8.67
CA CYS A 33 2.08 21.99 9.46
C CYS A 33 3.29 21.29 10.08
N ILE A 34 3.12 20.06 10.59
CA ILE A 34 4.22 19.25 11.13
C ILE A 34 5.20 18.88 10.02
N ALA A 35 4.73 18.41 8.87
CA ALA A 35 5.57 18.08 7.72
C ALA A 35 6.38 19.29 7.24
N GLY A 36 5.76 20.47 7.10
CA GLY A 36 6.45 21.71 6.74
C GLY A 36 7.56 22.09 7.74
N SER A 37 7.28 22.01 9.04
CA SER A 37 8.27 22.26 10.08
C SER A 37 9.46 21.29 10.05
N ILE A 38 9.21 20.02 9.67
CA ILE A 38 10.25 19.00 9.47
C ILE A 38 11.11 19.34 8.24
N VAL A 39 10.49 19.67 7.10
CA VAL A 39 11.20 20.07 5.87
C VAL A 39 12.12 21.26 6.15
N GLU A 40 11.61 22.28 6.84
CA GLU A 40 12.42 23.46 7.23
C GLU A 40 13.58 23.11 8.18
N THR A 41 13.37 22.16 9.09
CA THR A 41 14.42 21.69 10.00
C THR A 41 15.51 20.93 9.24
N LEU A 42 15.15 20.09 8.27
CA LEU A 42 16.10 19.34 7.45
C LEU A 42 16.90 20.26 6.51
N ASP A 43 16.26 21.27 5.90
CA ASP A 43 16.96 22.28 5.07
C ASP A 43 17.98 23.07 5.90
N ARG A 44 17.60 23.43 7.14
CA ARG A 44 18.49 24.10 8.10
C ARG A 44 19.68 23.23 8.55
N ILE A 45 19.52 21.91 8.59
CA ILE A 45 20.62 20.94 8.81
C ILE A 45 21.54 20.86 7.58
N GLY A 46 21.05 21.23 6.39
CA GLY A 46 21.80 21.16 5.14
C GLY A 46 22.05 19.73 4.66
N CYS A 47 21.18 18.78 4.99
CA CYS A 47 21.25 17.40 4.51
C CYS A 47 20.64 17.26 3.11
N LEU A 48 21.13 16.28 2.34
CA LEU A 48 20.51 15.91 1.07
C LEU A 48 19.19 15.16 1.35
N GLY A 49 18.08 15.59 0.76
CA GLY A 49 16.75 15.05 1.09
C GLY A 49 15.89 14.73 -0.13
N ILE A 50 15.12 13.64 -0.06
CA ILE A 50 13.96 13.40 -0.94
C ILE A 50 12.78 13.03 -0.04
N ILE A 51 11.69 13.79 -0.15
CA ILE A 51 10.50 13.68 0.72
C ILE A 51 9.26 13.62 -0.17
N SER A 52 8.56 12.49 -0.21
CA SER A 52 7.26 12.39 -0.89
C SER A 52 6.11 12.78 0.03
N THR A 53 5.08 13.41 -0.54
CA THR A 53 3.90 13.83 0.21
C THR A 53 2.62 13.88 -0.63
N HIS A 54 1.50 13.53 -0.01
CA HIS A 54 0.16 13.81 -0.55
C HIS A 54 -0.43 15.11 0.04
N LEU A 55 0.32 15.80 0.91
CA LEU A 55 -0.12 16.98 1.64
C LEU A 55 0.11 18.25 0.81
N HIS A 56 -0.69 18.44 -0.26
CA HIS A 56 -0.58 19.60 -1.16
C HIS A 56 -0.57 20.97 -0.44
N GLY A 57 -1.17 21.07 0.75
CA GLY A 57 -1.13 22.29 1.56
C GLY A 57 0.28 22.72 2.01
N ILE A 58 1.28 21.82 1.96
CA ILE A 58 2.65 22.12 2.38
C ILE A 58 3.29 23.21 1.52
N PHE A 59 2.93 23.26 0.24
CA PHE A 59 3.45 24.24 -0.73
C PHE A 59 2.87 25.64 -0.51
N SER A 60 1.78 25.76 0.25
CA SER A 60 1.17 27.04 0.65
C SER A 60 1.61 27.52 2.03
N LEU A 61 2.45 26.75 2.75
CA LEU A 61 2.98 27.17 4.04
C LEU A 61 4.13 28.19 3.86
N PRO A 62 4.24 29.21 4.73
CA PRO A 62 5.34 30.18 4.70
C PRO A 62 6.62 29.59 5.32
N LEU A 63 7.18 28.55 4.69
CA LEU A 63 8.38 27.85 5.17
C LEU A 63 9.66 28.64 4.88
N ASN A 64 10.50 28.82 5.89
CA ASN A 64 11.79 29.50 5.79
C ASN A 64 12.88 28.55 5.28
N THR A 65 12.74 28.10 4.03
CA THR A 65 13.70 27.19 3.36
C THR A 65 14.55 27.92 2.33
N LYS A 66 15.80 27.46 2.15
CA LYS A 66 16.79 28.06 1.25
C LYS A 66 17.21 27.15 0.09
N ASN A 67 17.26 25.83 0.31
CA ASN A 67 17.74 24.86 -0.68
C ASN A 67 16.68 23.80 -1.01
N THR A 68 15.40 24.14 -0.84
CA THR A 68 14.29 23.26 -1.23
C THR A 68 13.93 23.46 -2.70
N VAL A 69 13.71 22.36 -3.41
CA VAL A 69 13.14 22.33 -4.77
C VAL A 69 11.89 21.46 -4.80
N HIS A 70 10.90 21.88 -5.59
CA HIS A 70 9.67 21.12 -5.81
C HIS A 70 9.78 20.38 -7.14
N LYS A 71 9.51 19.07 -7.12
CA LYS A 71 9.31 18.28 -8.34
C LYS A 71 7.94 17.59 -8.25
N ALA A 72 7.39 17.23 -9.39
CA ALA A 72 6.14 16.48 -9.49
C ALA A 72 6.31 15.26 -10.39
N MET A 73 5.43 14.27 -10.26
CA MET A 73 5.30 13.21 -11.26
C MET A 73 4.56 13.76 -12.48
N GLY A 74 5.22 13.84 -13.63
CA GLY A 74 4.64 14.40 -14.84
C GLY A 74 3.49 13.55 -15.37
N THR A 75 2.42 14.20 -15.85
CA THR A 75 1.25 13.56 -16.44
C THR A 75 1.10 13.93 -17.92
N THR A 76 0.29 13.17 -18.65
CA THR A 76 -0.06 13.42 -20.05
C THR A 76 -1.52 13.03 -20.31
N TYR A 77 -2.19 13.73 -21.22
CA TYR A 77 -3.58 13.45 -21.56
C TYR A 77 -3.67 12.61 -22.84
N VAL A 78 -4.28 11.42 -22.73
CA VAL A 78 -4.35 10.44 -23.84
C VAL A 78 -5.70 9.73 -23.77
N ASP A 79 -6.45 9.74 -24.89
CA ASP A 79 -7.77 9.11 -25.04
C ASP A 79 -8.82 9.58 -24.02
N GLY A 80 -8.82 10.87 -23.70
CA GLY A 80 -9.74 11.45 -22.72
C GLY A 80 -9.33 11.25 -21.25
N GLN A 81 -8.17 10.64 -20.99
CA GLN A 81 -7.71 10.26 -19.65
C GLN A 81 -6.33 10.81 -19.33
N THR A 82 -6.15 11.30 -18.10
CA THR A 82 -4.83 11.70 -17.58
C THR A 82 -4.04 10.46 -17.16
N LYS A 83 -2.85 10.27 -17.73
CA LYS A 83 -1.96 9.12 -17.50
C LYS A 83 -0.60 9.60 -16.95
N PRO A 84 0.01 8.89 -15.98
CA PRO A 84 1.36 9.23 -15.50
C PRO A 84 2.42 8.93 -16.57
N THR A 85 3.40 9.83 -16.71
CA THR A 85 4.55 9.67 -17.62
C THR A 85 5.73 8.93 -16.98
N TRP A 86 5.68 8.71 -15.66
CA TRP A 86 6.77 8.15 -14.84
C TRP A 86 8.07 8.96 -14.85
N LYS A 87 7.99 10.26 -15.19
CA LYS A 87 9.11 11.21 -15.19
C LYS A 87 8.92 12.24 -14.08
N LEU A 88 9.98 12.49 -13.31
CA LEU A 88 10.06 13.63 -12.41
C LEU A 88 10.26 14.91 -13.23
N ILE A 89 9.37 15.88 -13.05
CA ILE A 89 9.41 17.20 -13.69
C ILE A 89 9.51 18.29 -12.62
N ASP A 90 10.00 19.48 -12.98
CA ASP A 90 10.01 20.64 -12.09
C ASP A 90 8.58 21.16 -11.82
N GLY A 91 8.34 21.60 -10.58
CA GLY A 91 7.07 22.19 -10.16
C GLY A 91 6.34 21.37 -9.11
N ILE A 92 5.06 21.68 -8.93
CA ILE A 92 4.18 21.12 -7.89
C ILE A 92 3.01 20.41 -8.56
N CYS A 93 2.67 19.21 -8.09
CA CYS A 93 1.46 18.51 -8.53
C CYS A 93 0.21 19.24 -8.02
N GLN A 94 -0.58 19.81 -8.93
CA GLN A 94 -1.80 20.57 -8.59
C GLN A 94 -3.05 19.69 -8.45
N GLU A 95 -3.07 18.53 -9.10
CA GLU A 95 -4.26 17.67 -9.20
C GLU A 95 -3.89 16.21 -8.94
N SER A 96 -4.74 15.52 -8.17
CA SER A 96 -4.55 14.10 -7.83
C SER A 96 -5.36 13.23 -8.77
N LEU A 97 -4.74 12.16 -9.29
CA LEU A 97 -5.36 11.18 -10.20
C LEU A 97 -6.30 10.20 -9.49
N ALA A 98 -6.91 10.61 -8.38
CA ALA A 98 -7.67 9.72 -7.50
C ALA A 98 -8.93 9.18 -8.17
N PHE A 99 -9.66 10.03 -8.91
CA PHE A 99 -10.89 9.64 -9.61
C PHE A 99 -10.60 8.80 -10.85
N GLU A 100 -9.58 9.14 -11.63
CA GLU A 100 -9.12 8.34 -12.77
C GLU A 100 -8.61 6.96 -12.33
N THR A 101 -7.92 6.89 -11.19
CA THR A 101 -7.49 5.63 -10.59
C THR A 101 -8.70 4.80 -10.13
N ALA A 102 -9.66 5.40 -9.43
CA ALA A 102 -10.90 4.71 -9.03
C ALA A 102 -11.67 4.16 -10.25
N LYS A 103 -11.77 4.94 -11.32
CA LYS A 103 -12.42 4.54 -12.58
C LYS A 103 -11.69 3.37 -13.24
N LYS A 104 -10.36 3.39 -13.24
CA LYS A 104 -9.52 2.31 -13.79
C LYS A 104 -9.62 1.01 -12.98
N GLU A 105 -9.74 1.10 -11.66
CA GLU A 105 -9.97 -0.07 -10.79
C GLU A 105 -11.43 -0.58 -10.82
N GLY A 106 -12.29 0.02 -11.65
CA GLY A 106 -13.66 -0.45 -11.90
C GLY A 106 -14.70 0.01 -10.87
N ILE A 107 -14.43 1.08 -10.11
CA ILE A 107 -15.44 1.70 -9.25
C ILE A 107 -16.58 2.25 -10.14
N PRO A 108 -17.86 1.98 -9.82
CA PRO A 108 -18.99 2.46 -10.61
C PRO A 108 -18.99 3.98 -10.81
N GLU A 109 -19.20 4.42 -12.05
CA GLU A 109 -19.21 5.84 -12.45
C GLU A 109 -20.15 6.69 -11.59
N THR A 110 -21.29 6.14 -11.15
CA THR A 110 -22.25 6.81 -10.27
C THR A 110 -21.68 7.15 -8.88
N ILE A 111 -20.74 6.35 -8.37
CA ILE A 111 -20.03 6.62 -7.11
C ILE A 111 -18.95 7.69 -7.36
N ILE A 112 -18.22 7.60 -8.47
CA ILE A 112 -17.17 8.56 -8.84
C ILE A 112 -17.78 9.95 -9.04
N GLN A 113 -18.86 10.06 -9.83
CA GLN A 113 -19.56 11.31 -10.06
C GLN A 113 -20.04 11.94 -8.75
N ARG A 114 -20.58 11.13 -7.83
CA ARG A 114 -21.02 11.61 -6.52
C ARG A 114 -19.84 12.06 -5.64
N ALA A 115 -18.69 11.40 -5.75
CA ALA A 115 -17.47 11.79 -5.04
C ALA A 115 -16.86 13.10 -5.60
N GLU A 116 -16.93 13.32 -6.91
CA GLU A 116 -16.59 14.58 -7.56
C GLU A 116 -17.50 15.72 -7.08
N ASP A 117 -18.82 15.51 -7.05
CA ASP A 117 -19.78 16.50 -6.53
C ASP A 117 -19.46 16.90 -5.08
N LEU A 118 -19.20 15.90 -4.23
CA LEU A 118 -18.84 16.09 -2.83
C LEU A 118 -17.50 16.83 -2.69
N TYR A 119 -16.50 16.51 -3.51
CA TYR A 119 -15.21 17.19 -3.53
C TYR A 119 -15.37 18.66 -3.97
N MET A 120 -16.17 18.93 -5.01
CA MET A 120 -16.43 20.29 -5.49
C MET A 120 -17.21 21.12 -4.45
N GLN A 121 -18.15 20.52 -3.72
CA GLN A 121 -18.83 21.17 -2.60
C GLN A 121 -17.86 21.47 -1.46
N HIS A 122 -17.10 20.47 -0.99
CA HIS A 122 -16.12 20.64 0.09
C HIS A 122 -15.02 21.67 -0.26
N LYS A 123 -14.58 21.72 -1.53
CA LYS A 123 -13.64 22.73 -2.02
C LYS A 123 -14.27 24.12 -1.94
N LYS A 124 -15.53 24.30 -2.38
CA LYS A 124 -16.25 25.58 -2.22
C LYS A 124 -16.41 25.97 -0.75
N GLU A 125 -16.76 25.05 0.14
CA GLU A 125 -16.88 25.31 1.58
C GLU A 125 -15.54 25.72 2.21
N ALA A 126 -14.42 25.10 1.81
CA ALA A 126 -13.08 25.49 2.23
C ALA A 126 -12.65 26.88 1.72
N PHE A 127 -13.17 27.33 0.56
CA PHE A 127 -12.97 28.70 0.07
C PHE A 127 -13.95 29.72 0.69
N CYS A 128 -15.16 29.31 1.08
CA CYS A 128 -16.16 30.17 1.73
C CYS A 128 -15.98 30.28 3.25
N GLY A 129 -15.21 29.39 3.88
CA GLY A 129 -15.04 29.28 5.34
C GLY A 129 -14.31 30.45 6.04
N MET A 130 -14.04 31.55 5.34
CA MET A 130 -13.58 32.80 5.97
C MET A 130 -14.73 33.74 6.38
N ASP A 131 -15.99 33.43 6.02
CA ASP A 131 -17.16 34.25 6.40
C ASP A 131 -18.30 33.43 7.05
N GLY A 132 -18.76 33.90 8.22
CA GLY A 132 -20.19 33.85 8.57
C GLY A 132 -20.71 32.67 9.43
N PHE A 133 -20.99 32.98 10.70
CA PHE A 133 -21.83 32.18 11.60
C PHE A 133 -23.31 32.06 11.11
N LYS A 134 -23.95 30.92 11.44
CA LYS A 134 -25.39 30.51 11.35
C LYS A 134 -25.62 29.38 10.32
N GLY A 135 -26.43 28.35 10.56
CA GLY A 135 -27.20 28.01 11.77
C GLY A 135 -28.44 27.14 11.45
N ASN A 136 -28.46 25.94 12.04
CA ASN A 136 -29.62 25.06 12.30
C ASN A 136 -30.29 24.18 11.20
N ASN A 137 -30.61 22.97 11.68
CA ASN A 137 -31.72 22.06 11.35
C ASN A 137 -31.61 21.08 10.18
N LEU A 138 -31.14 19.87 10.51
CA LEU A 138 -31.65 18.62 9.92
C LEU A 138 -33.06 18.32 10.44
N SER A 139 -33.93 17.75 9.59
CA SER A 139 -35.01 16.84 10.02
C SER A 139 -35.47 15.96 8.84
N ALA A 140 -36.17 14.85 9.15
CA ALA A 140 -36.89 13.92 8.23
C ALA A 140 -36.05 13.00 7.31
N LEU A 141 -36.42 11.73 7.02
CA LEU A 141 -37.43 10.75 7.54
C LEU A 141 -36.97 9.32 7.08
N ILE A 142 -37.00 8.23 7.88
CA ILE A 142 -38.02 7.12 8.00
C ILE A 142 -38.30 6.25 6.72
N VAL A 143 -38.46 4.90 6.71
CA VAL A 143 -37.99 3.72 7.53
C VAL A 143 -38.49 2.35 6.91
N LYS A 144 -37.91 1.17 7.26
CA LYS A 144 -38.23 -0.27 6.82
C LYS A 144 -37.62 -0.72 5.46
N GLY A 145 -37.42 -2.01 5.10
CA GLY A 145 -37.65 -3.37 5.68
C GLY A 145 -38.45 -4.31 4.72
N SER A 146 -38.28 -5.64 4.59
CA SER A 146 -37.37 -6.67 5.21
C SER A 146 -37.46 -8.06 4.46
N ASP A 147 -36.66 -9.06 4.90
CA ASP A 147 -36.89 -10.55 4.87
C ASP A 147 -36.79 -11.50 3.63
N LYS A 148 -35.95 -12.57 3.81
CA LYS A 148 -36.18 -14.05 3.59
C LYS A 148 -36.00 -14.83 2.23
N ALA A 149 -34.92 -15.62 2.19
CA ALA A 149 -34.83 -17.12 2.05
C ALA A 149 -35.20 -17.93 0.76
N HIS A 150 -34.18 -18.55 0.11
CA HIS A 150 -33.94 -20.02 -0.18
C HIS A 150 -35.02 -20.95 -0.85
N PRO A 151 -34.73 -22.22 -1.32
CA PRO A 151 -33.46 -22.95 -1.67
C PRO A 151 -33.47 -23.99 -2.88
N GLN A 152 -32.34 -24.70 -3.11
CA GLN A 152 -32.14 -26.13 -3.55
C GLN A 152 -31.82 -26.63 -5.01
N LEU A 153 -31.06 -27.76 -5.02
CA LEU A 153 -30.77 -28.84 -6.04
C LEU A 153 -29.77 -28.59 -7.21
N SER A 154 -29.00 -29.57 -7.76
CA SER A 154 -28.39 -30.83 -7.23
C SER A 154 -27.47 -31.60 -8.24
N ARG A 155 -26.40 -32.27 -7.75
CA ARG A 155 -25.75 -33.54 -8.22
C ARG A 155 -24.88 -33.61 -9.52
N ILE A 156 -24.14 -34.76 -9.62
CA ILE A 156 -23.17 -35.25 -10.64
C ILE A 156 -21.72 -34.74 -10.38
N GLY A 157 -20.64 -35.54 -10.43
CA GLY A 157 -20.45 -36.99 -10.67
C GLY A 157 -19.06 -37.45 -10.15
N ALA A 158 -18.78 -38.76 -10.03
CA ALA A 158 -17.79 -39.29 -9.08
C ALA A 158 -16.42 -39.77 -9.64
N ASP A 159 -16.11 -39.53 -10.92
CA ASP A 159 -15.00 -40.24 -11.59
C ASP A 159 -13.66 -39.46 -11.67
N THR A 160 -13.58 -38.22 -11.16
CA THR A 160 -12.37 -37.37 -11.22
C THR A 160 -11.38 -37.62 -10.06
N LEU A 161 -11.81 -38.33 -9.02
CA LEU A 161 -11.18 -38.33 -7.68
C LEU A 161 -9.74 -38.86 -7.61
N HIS A 162 -9.30 -39.71 -8.55
CA HIS A 162 -7.98 -40.35 -8.44
C HIS A 162 -6.80 -39.50 -8.90
N HIS A 163 -6.98 -38.55 -9.83
CA HIS A 163 -5.88 -37.69 -10.32
C HIS A 163 -5.74 -36.40 -9.50
N GLU A 164 -6.77 -35.98 -8.78
CA GLU A 164 -6.70 -34.80 -7.90
C GLU A 164 -5.84 -35.08 -6.67
N ILE A 165 -6.08 -36.19 -5.96
CA ILE A 165 -5.43 -36.56 -4.68
C ILE A 165 -3.89 -36.51 -4.71
N GLU A 166 -3.27 -36.87 -5.83
CA GLU A 166 -1.80 -36.88 -5.96
C GLU A 166 -1.23 -35.47 -6.20
N SER A 167 -1.98 -34.60 -6.89
CA SER A 167 -1.64 -33.18 -7.06
C SER A 167 -1.84 -32.36 -5.78
N THR A 168 -2.85 -32.69 -4.96
CA THR A 168 -3.09 -32.03 -3.67
C THR A 168 -1.92 -32.27 -2.72
N LYS A 169 -1.44 -33.52 -2.59
CA LYS A 169 -0.31 -33.87 -1.72
C LYS A 169 0.99 -33.10 -2.04
N GLN A 170 1.31 -32.91 -3.32
CA GLN A 170 2.48 -32.11 -3.72
C GLN A 170 2.29 -30.62 -3.40
N THR A 171 1.07 -30.11 -3.57
CA THR A 171 0.74 -28.71 -3.28
C THR A 171 0.77 -28.42 -1.77
N GLU A 172 0.24 -29.33 -0.94
CA GLU A 172 0.26 -29.26 0.52
C GLU A 172 1.69 -29.33 1.08
N ALA A 173 2.55 -30.20 0.52
CA ALA A 173 3.96 -30.25 0.89
C ALA A 173 4.69 -28.92 0.58
N LEU A 174 4.50 -28.38 -0.64
CA LEU A 174 5.08 -27.10 -1.04
C LEU A 174 4.57 -25.93 -0.16
N GLN A 175 3.29 -25.93 0.21
CA GLN A 175 2.72 -24.96 1.14
C GLN A 175 3.37 -25.03 2.52
N GLN A 176 3.58 -26.23 3.06
CA GLN A 176 4.19 -26.43 4.38
C GLN A 176 5.68 -26.03 4.38
N ASP A 177 6.41 -26.34 3.32
CA ASP A 177 7.81 -25.93 3.16
C ASP A 177 7.95 -24.43 2.99
N VAL A 178 7.11 -23.77 2.18
CA VAL A 178 7.07 -22.31 2.07
C VAL A 178 6.67 -21.66 3.41
N LYS A 179 5.70 -22.22 4.13
CA LYS A 179 5.32 -21.74 5.47
C LYS A 179 6.50 -21.82 6.43
N LYS A 180 7.21 -22.95 6.47
CA LYS A 180 8.42 -23.13 7.30
C LYS A 180 9.55 -22.18 6.91
N ALA A 181 9.78 -21.98 5.61
CA ALA A 181 10.75 -21.03 5.07
C ALA A 181 10.44 -19.60 5.51
N VAL A 182 9.21 -19.13 5.27
CA VAL A 182 8.76 -17.78 5.66
C VAL A 182 8.85 -17.58 7.18
N MET A 183 8.40 -18.55 7.98
CA MET A 183 8.52 -18.50 9.45
C MET A 183 9.99 -18.36 9.89
N THR A 184 10.90 -19.14 9.30
CA THR A 184 12.35 -19.11 9.63
C THR A 184 12.96 -17.75 9.25
N ILE A 185 12.62 -17.25 8.07
CA ILE A 185 13.05 -15.93 7.58
C ILE A 185 12.55 -14.81 8.49
N PHE A 186 11.27 -14.85 8.86
CA PHE A 186 10.63 -13.86 9.72
C PHE A 186 11.17 -13.89 11.15
N GLN A 187 11.37 -15.08 11.74
CA GLN A 187 11.99 -15.24 13.06
C GLN A 187 13.43 -14.72 13.07
N LYS A 188 14.22 -14.99 12.01
CA LYS A 188 15.57 -14.40 11.87
C LYS A 188 15.50 -12.88 11.81
N LYS A 189 14.52 -12.31 11.10
CA LYS A 189 14.35 -10.86 11.02
C LYS A 189 13.89 -10.23 12.35
N LEU A 190 12.97 -10.88 13.07
CA LEU A 190 12.59 -10.49 14.42
C LEU A 190 13.78 -10.55 15.39
N MET A 191 14.61 -11.58 15.34
CA MET A 191 15.81 -11.67 16.18
C MET A 191 16.85 -10.58 15.85
N GLU A 192 17.00 -10.18 14.59
CA GLU A 192 17.80 -9.00 14.22
C GLU A 192 17.25 -7.71 14.86
N LEU A 193 15.93 -7.55 14.90
CA LEU A 193 15.26 -6.37 15.45
C LEU A 193 15.22 -6.36 16.99
N GLN A 194 15.00 -7.51 17.63
CA GLN A 194 14.97 -7.70 19.09
C GLN A 194 16.36 -7.64 19.73
N LYS A 195 17.46 -7.82 18.96
CA LYS A 195 18.80 -7.47 19.46
C LYS A 195 18.95 -5.98 19.84
N LEU A 196 18.01 -5.11 19.45
CA LEU A 196 17.92 -3.72 19.92
C LEU A 196 16.82 -3.46 20.98
N LYS A 197 15.90 -4.40 21.27
CA LYS A 197 14.81 -4.24 22.27
C LYS A 197 14.36 -5.58 22.88
N ASN A 198 14.14 -5.57 24.20
CA ASN A 198 13.90 -6.72 25.10
C ASN A 198 13.21 -7.99 24.55
N PRO A 199 13.56 -9.20 25.06
CA PRO A 199 13.26 -10.47 24.39
C PRO A 199 11.87 -11.07 24.63
N LEU A 200 10.92 -10.35 25.23
CA LEU A 200 9.77 -10.95 25.92
C LEU A 200 8.41 -10.87 25.22
N GLU A 201 8.31 -10.21 24.06
CA GLU A 201 7.13 -10.26 23.19
C GLU A 201 7.54 -10.56 21.75
N VAL A 202 7.50 -11.83 21.37
CA VAL A 202 7.48 -12.26 19.97
C VAL A 202 6.01 -12.22 19.54
N PRO A 203 5.62 -11.36 18.57
CA PRO A 203 4.24 -11.35 18.08
C PRO A 203 3.90 -12.73 17.51
N GLU A 204 2.81 -13.33 18.00
CA GLU A 204 2.34 -14.63 17.53
C GLU A 204 1.93 -14.51 16.06
N LEU A 205 2.75 -15.05 15.15
CA LEU A 205 2.57 -14.81 13.72
C LEU A 205 1.41 -15.66 13.20
N HIS A 206 0.25 -15.00 13.08
CA HIS A 206 -1.00 -15.61 12.66
C HIS A 206 -1.01 -15.90 11.14
N CYS A 207 -0.26 -16.94 10.74
CA CYS A 207 -0.15 -17.45 9.38
C CYS A 207 -1.42 -18.21 8.97
N VAL A 208 -2.21 -17.64 8.06
CA VAL A 208 -3.48 -18.21 7.59
C VAL A 208 -3.35 -18.67 6.14
N SER A 209 -3.84 -19.88 5.87
CA SER A 209 -4.05 -20.39 4.51
C SER A 209 -5.45 -20.01 4.03
N VAL A 210 -5.57 -19.56 2.79
CA VAL A 210 -6.83 -19.41 2.06
C VAL A 210 -6.81 -20.46 0.94
N ALA A 211 -7.64 -21.50 1.08
CA ALA A 211 -7.73 -22.55 0.09
C ALA A 211 -8.39 -22.05 -1.21
N ALA A 212 -8.36 -22.89 -2.25
CA ALA A 212 -9.05 -22.58 -3.50
C ALA A 212 -10.52 -22.24 -3.23
N ARG A 213 -10.99 -21.10 -3.76
CA ARG A 213 -12.37 -20.57 -3.63
C ARG A 213 -12.78 -20.04 -2.24
N GLU A 214 -11.94 -20.14 -1.22
CA GLU A 214 -12.19 -19.49 0.08
C GLU A 214 -11.91 -17.98 0.04
N GLN A 215 -12.57 -17.21 0.91
CA GLN A 215 -12.23 -15.81 1.18
C GLN A 215 -11.35 -15.73 2.45
N PRO A 216 -10.47 -14.71 2.57
CA PRO A 216 -9.73 -14.49 3.81
C PRO A 216 -10.71 -14.17 4.96
N PRO A 217 -10.43 -14.61 6.20
CA PRO A 217 -11.27 -14.30 7.35
C PRO A 217 -11.35 -12.78 7.61
N PRO A 218 -12.44 -12.29 8.24
CA PRO A 218 -12.66 -10.86 8.46
C PRO A 218 -11.54 -10.12 9.23
N SER A 219 -10.70 -10.84 9.96
CA SER A 219 -9.52 -10.30 10.66
C SER A 219 -8.42 -9.75 9.74
N ALA A 220 -8.49 -9.99 8.42
CA ALA A 220 -7.58 -9.41 7.43
C ALA A 220 -8.08 -8.09 6.81
N ILE A 221 -9.30 -7.66 7.12
CA ILE A 221 -9.91 -6.47 6.48
C ILE A 221 -9.27 -5.19 7.02
N GLY A 222 -8.66 -4.39 6.13
CA GLY A 222 -8.00 -3.12 6.48
C GLY A 222 -6.67 -3.25 7.22
N ALA A 223 -6.12 -4.47 7.31
CA ALA A 223 -4.80 -4.72 7.87
C ALA A 223 -3.77 -4.87 6.74
N SER A 224 -2.56 -4.32 6.92
CA SER A 224 -1.46 -4.58 5.99
C SER A 224 -1.05 -6.04 6.07
N VAL A 225 -1.01 -6.72 4.92
CA VAL A 225 -0.63 -8.13 4.83
C VAL A 225 0.46 -8.36 3.78
N VAL A 226 1.27 -9.38 4.01
CA VAL A 226 2.14 -9.99 2.99
C VAL A 226 1.56 -11.36 2.68
N TYR A 227 1.43 -11.69 1.39
CA TYR A 227 0.89 -12.96 0.93
C TYR A 227 1.80 -13.66 -0.08
N VAL A 228 1.73 -14.98 -0.08
CA VAL A 228 2.37 -15.87 -1.05
C VAL A 228 1.26 -16.63 -1.77
N MET A 229 1.16 -16.42 -3.08
CA MET A 229 0.26 -17.14 -3.98
C MET A 229 0.98 -18.34 -4.58
N PHE A 230 0.36 -19.50 -4.51
CA PHE A 230 0.84 -20.73 -5.14
C PHE A 230 0.18 -20.88 -6.51
N ARG A 231 0.99 -20.99 -7.55
CA ARG A 231 0.52 -21.12 -8.94
C ARG A 231 0.55 -22.59 -9.40
N PRO A 232 -0.27 -22.97 -10.41
CA PRO A 232 -0.28 -24.34 -10.94
C PRO A 232 1.03 -24.80 -11.59
N ASP A 233 1.96 -23.88 -11.90
CA ASP A 233 3.25 -24.15 -12.53
C ASP A 233 4.40 -24.44 -11.52
N ASN A 234 4.05 -24.81 -10.28
CA ASN A 234 4.96 -24.94 -9.13
C ASN A 234 5.84 -23.71 -8.89
N ARG A 235 5.36 -22.53 -9.29
CA ARG A 235 5.97 -21.24 -8.95
C ARG A 235 5.16 -20.54 -7.88
N ILE A 236 5.83 -19.65 -7.16
CA ILE A 236 5.20 -18.77 -6.18
C ILE A 236 5.29 -17.30 -6.61
N TYR A 237 4.35 -16.50 -6.12
CA TYR A 237 4.33 -15.05 -6.25
C TYR A 237 4.21 -14.48 -4.83
N VAL A 238 5.09 -13.57 -4.45
CA VAL A 238 5.01 -12.84 -3.19
C VAL A 238 4.43 -11.46 -3.47
N GLY A 239 3.52 -10.97 -2.61
CA GLY A 239 2.94 -9.63 -2.73
C GLY A 239 2.60 -9.01 -1.38
N GLU A 240 2.55 -7.69 -1.30
CA GLU A 240 1.86 -6.97 -0.21
C GLU A 240 0.48 -6.43 -0.65
N THR A 241 -0.40 -6.16 0.33
CA THR A 241 -1.65 -5.39 0.13
C THR A 241 -2.25 -4.94 1.48
N ASP A 242 -3.04 -3.87 1.47
CA ASP A 242 -3.92 -3.47 2.60
C ASP A 242 -5.39 -3.96 2.37
N ASP A 243 -5.68 -4.47 1.17
CA ASP A 243 -6.92 -5.19 0.81
C ASP A 243 -6.56 -6.58 0.27
N LEU A 244 -6.63 -7.59 1.14
CA LEU A 244 -6.36 -8.98 0.76
C LEU A 244 -7.49 -9.58 -0.09
N GLU A 245 -8.72 -9.18 0.14
CA GLU A 245 -9.88 -9.79 -0.50
C GLU A 245 -9.96 -9.39 -1.98
N GLY A 246 -9.90 -8.10 -2.27
CA GLY A 246 -9.85 -7.59 -3.65
C GLY A 246 -8.62 -8.13 -4.39
N ARG A 247 -7.46 -8.25 -3.71
CA ARG A 247 -6.24 -8.78 -4.33
C ARG A 247 -6.32 -10.28 -4.65
N ILE A 248 -6.95 -11.10 -3.80
CA ILE A 248 -7.22 -12.52 -4.09
C ILE A 248 -8.22 -12.63 -5.25
N ARG A 249 -9.31 -11.85 -5.24
CA ARG A 249 -10.29 -11.80 -6.34
C ARG A 249 -9.63 -11.43 -7.68
N ALA A 250 -8.78 -10.40 -7.70
CA ALA A 250 -8.06 -9.92 -8.89
C ALA A 250 -6.97 -10.86 -9.41
N HIS A 251 -6.45 -11.77 -8.57
CA HIS A 251 -5.57 -12.85 -9.03
C HIS A 251 -6.38 -14.03 -9.59
N ARG A 252 -7.48 -14.43 -8.95
CA ARG A 252 -8.33 -15.54 -9.38
C ARG A 252 -9.16 -15.26 -10.64
N SER A 253 -9.45 -14.00 -10.94
CA SER A 253 -10.12 -13.59 -12.18
C SER A 253 -9.27 -13.76 -13.45
N LYS A 254 -7.96 -14.01 -13.31
CA LYS A 254 -7.06 -14.27 -14.43
C LYS A 254 -7.22 -15.71 -14.92
N ASP A 255 -7.07 -15.89 -16.24
CA ASP A 255 -7.18 -17.22 -16.84
C ASP A 255 -6.14 -18.20 -16.26
N GLY A 256 -6.55 -19.44 -16.05
CA GLY A 256 -5.78 -20.47 -15.35
C GLY A 256 -5.49 -20.26 -13.86
N MET A 257 -5.96 -19.15 -13.23
CA MET A 257 -5.66 -18.84 -11.80
C MET A 257 -6.84 -19.09 -10.84
N GLN A 258 -7.98 -19.59 -11.34
CA GLN A 258 -9.25 -19.78 -10.62
C GLN A 258 -9.12 -20.55 -9.29
N ASN A 259 -8.28 -21.59 -9.25
CA ASN A 259 -8.09 -22.48 -8.09
C ASN A 259 -6.78 -22.17 -7.31
N THR A 260 -6.20 -20.97 -7.43
CA THR A 260 -4.97 -20.62 -6.70
C THR A 260 -5.22 -20.53 -5.18
N SER A 261 -4.29 -21.10 -4.41
CA SER A 261 -4.23 -21.01 -2.96
C SER A 261 -3.25 -19.94 -2.51
N PHE A 262 -3.48 -19.40 -1.33
CA PHE A 262 -2.69 -18.31 -0.76
C PHE A 262 -2.33 -18.64 0.68
N ILE A 263 -1.12 -18.24 1.11
CA ILE A 263 -0.77 -18.10 2.53
C ILE A 263 -0.52 -16.62 2.77
N TYR A 264 -1.03 -16.07 3.87
CA TYR A 264 -0.77 -14.67 4.21
C TYR A 264 -0.43 -14.48 5.69
N PHE A 265 0.19 -13.33 5.94
CA PHE A 265 0.71 -12.89 7.23
C PHE A 265 0.24 -11.46 7.46
N VAL A 266 -0.47 -11.24 8.56
CA VAL A 266 -0.82 -9.88 9.01
C VAL A 266 0.40 -9.23 9.65
N VAL A 267 0.68 -7.98 9.30
CA VAL A 267 1.86 -7.24 9.77
C VAL A 267 1.49 -5.84 10.24
N LEU A 268 2.33 -5.26 11.10
CA LEU A 268 2.11 -3.94 11.70
C LEU A 268 2.43 -2.81 10.70
N GLY A 269 1.53 -2.63 9.73
CA GLY A 269 1.53 -1.54 8.76
C GLY A 269 2.38 -1.77 7.51
N LYS A 270 2.04 -1.01 6.46
CA LYS A 270 2.58 -1.15 5.09
C LYS A 270 4.11 -1.09 4.99
N SER A 271 4.78 -0.28 5.81
CA SER A 271 6.26 -0.23 5.81
C SER A 271 6.90 -1.55 6.24
N MET A 272 6.28 -2.29 7.17
CA MET A 272 6.73 -3.64 7.52
C MET A 272 6.36 -4.65 6.42
N ALA A 273 5.18 -4.52 5.80
CA ALA A 273 4.79 -5.36 4.67
C ALA A 273 5.82 -5.27 3.53
N CYS A 274 6.20 -4.06 3.11
CA CYS A 274 7.09 -3.84 1.98
C CYS A 274 8.51 -4.36 2.24
N GLN A 275 9.02 -4.16 3.46
CA GLN A 275 10.30 -4.72 3.88
C GLN A 275 10.29 -6.26 3.87
N LEU A 276 9.18 -6.87 4.29
CA LEU A 276 9.04 -8.33 4.36
C LEU A 276 8.80 -8.96 2.99
N GLU A 277 7.98 -8.35 2.14
CA GLU A 277 7.83 -8.71 0.73
C GLU A 277 9.19 -8.70 0.03
N THR A 278 9.92 -7.57 0.10
CA THR A 278 11.26 -7.43 -0.47
C THR A 278 12.22 -8.50 0.05
N LEU A 279 12.17 -8.81 1.35
CA LEU A 279 13.05 -9.79 1.97
C LEU A 279 12.70 -11.22 1.52
N LEU A 280 11.42 -11.57 1.43
CA LEU A 280 10.94 -12.86 0.92
C LEU A 280 11.26 -13.05 -0.58
N ILE A 281 11.07 -12.02 -1.41
CA ILE A 281 11.43 -12.05 -2.84
C ILE A 281 12.92 -12.37 -3.02
N ASN A 282 13.78 -11.85 -2.15
CA ASN A 282 15.23 -12.08 -2.23
C ASN A 282 15.70 -13.39 -1.57
N GLN A 283 15.01 -13.91 -0.53
CA GLN A 283 15.47 -15.07 0.23
C GLN A 283 14.83 -16.40 -0.19
N LEU A 284 13.58 -16.42 -0.64
CA LEU A 284 12.92 -17.66 -1.09
C LEU A 284 13.60 -18.32 -2.31
N PRO A 285 14.12 -17.59 -3.32
CA PRO A 285 14.92 -18.20 -4.39
C PRO A 285 16.15 -18.96 -3.87
N ASN A 286 16.82 -18.44 -2.84
CA ASN A 286 18.00 -19.09 -2.24
C ASN A 286 17.66 -20.36 -1.45
N GLN A 287 16.38 -20.59 -1.16
CA GLN A 287 15.86 -21.82 -0.54
C GLN A 287 15.26 -22.78 -1.58
N GLY A 288 15.45 -22.52 -2.88
CA GLY A 288 15.02 -23.39 -3.99
C GLY A 288 13.64 -23.08 -4.57
N PHE A 289 12.90 -22.11 -4.03
CA PHE A 289 11.56 -21.77 -4.53
C PHE A 289 11.63 -20.93 -5.81
N ARG A 290 10.83 -21.29 -6.82
CA ARG A 290 10.78 -20.60 -8.11
C ARG A 290 9.80 -19.43 -8.05
N LEU A 291 10.30 -18.21 -7.95
CA LEU A 291 9.45 -17.01 -7.95
C LEU A 291 9.10 -16.54 -9.37
N THR A 292 7.93 -15.91 -9.51
CA THR A 292 7.52 -15.24 -10.76
C THR A 292 7.92 -13.76 -10.80
N ASN A 293 7.97 -13.07 -9.65
CA ASN A 293 8.25 -11.64 -9.55
C ASN A 293 9.73 -11.28 -9.27
N VAL A 294 10.68 -12.07 -9.79
CA VAL A 294 12.14 -11.82 -9.68
C VAL A 294 12.60 -10.58 -10.49
N ALA A 295 11.68 -9.90 -11.17
CA ALA A 295 11.89 -8.62 -11.84
C ALA A 295 11.54 -7.41 -10.95
N ASP A 296 10.55 -7.54 -10.05
CA ASP A 296 10.07 -6.41 -9.23
C ASP A 296 11.15 -5.94 -8.24
N GLY A 297 11.93 -6.88 -7.69
CA GLY A 297 13.14 -6.58 -6.90
C GLY A 297 14.30 -5.95 -7.71
N ARG A 298 14.12 -5.67 -9.01
CA ARG A 298 15.11 -5.05 -9.91
C ARG A 298 14.61 -3.77 -10.58
N HIS A 299 13.51 -3.15 -10.11
CA HIS A 299 13.15 -1.80 -10.53
C HIS A 299 14.14 -0.75 -9.98
N ARG A 300 15.26 -0.57 -10.69
CA ARG A 300 16.35 0.37 -10.38
C ARG A 300 16.29 1.70 -11.14
N ASN A 301 15.29 1.90 -12.00
CA ASN A 301 15.14 3.11 -12.80
C ASN A 301 14.15 4.08 -12.12
N PHE A 302 14.53 4.60 -10.95
CA PHE A 302 14.02 5.91 -10.53
C PHE A 302 14.63 6.98 -11.42
N GLY A 303 13.83 8.00 -11.78
CA GLY A 303 14.10 8.88 -12.92
C GLY A 303 15.45 9.62 -12.85
N SER A 304 16.10 9.76 -14.01
CA SER A 304 17.28 10.60 -14.18
C SER A 304 16.90 12.08 -14.12
N ALA A 305 16.89 12.66 -12.91
CA ALA A 305 16.88 14.09 -12.69
C ALA A 305 18.26 14.53 -12.19
N THR A 306 18.82 15.58 -12.79
CA THR A 306 20.11 16.14 -12.36
C THR A 306 19.92 16.90 -11.05
N LEU A 307 20.16 16.24 -9.92
CA LEU A 307 20.13 16.86 -8.60
C LEU A 307 21.46 17.55 -8.33
N HIS A 308 21.44 18.85 -8.08
CA HIS A 308 22.59 19.55 -7.51
C HIS A 308 22.77 19.11 -6.05
N ALA A 309 24.03 18.87 -5.65
CA ALA A 309 24.35 18.38 -4.32
C ALA A 309 24.02 19.44 -3.25
N GLY A 310 23.20 19.07 -2.26
CA GLY A 310 22.85 19.91 -1.11
C GLY A 310 21.37 20.31 -1.01
N ASN A 311 20.54 19.98 -2.01
CA ASN A 311 19.13 20.38 -2.00
C ASN A 311 18.21 19.35 -1.34
N ILE A 312 17.11 19.82 -0.75
CA ILE A 312 15.97 18.98 -0.39
C ILE A 312 14.95 19.00 -1.52
N VAL A 313 14.57 17.82 -1.99
CA VAL A 313 13.53 17.63 -2.99
C VAL A 313 12.23 17.24 -2.28
N VAL A 314 11.19 18.03 -2.46
CA VAL A 314 9.82 17.67 -2.04
C VAL A 314 9.03 17.25 -3.29
N LEU A 315 8.37 16.08 -3.20
CA LEU A 315 7.64 15.39 -4.27
C LEU A 315 6.15 15.28 -3.95
#